data_AF-A0A0Q8H1C8-F1
#
_entry.id   AF-A0A0Q8H1C8-F1
#
_cell.length_a   1.000
_cell.length_b   1.000
_cell.length_c   1.000
_cell.angle_alpha   90.00
_cell.angle_beta   90.00
_cell.angle_gamma   90.00
#
_symmetry.space_group_name_H-M   'P 1'
#
loop_
_entity.id
_entity.type
_entity.pdbx_description
1 polymer ?
#
loop_
_entity_poly.entity_id
_entity_poly.type
_entity_poly.pdbx_seq_one_letter_code
_entity_poly.pdbx_strand_id
1 'polypeptide(L)'
;MLSEFVEPKWQRRRGIRKIHVVAVLSAVVSAGAVVLMFNEFGVVQGPGGGERQLIATVDLRLGTPALAFERGQARARADLEAGLLKLQRVGPPPSKAETARDARMKQRYGVEWVSRSDQATPLTPAFADGYNGVMRAEIERRHGKAVAEGLLGFENTRKQP
;
A
#
# COMPACT_ATOMS: atom_id res chain seq x y z
N MET A 1 -44.18 -64.56 18.46
CA MET A 1 -44.71 -63.21 18.17
C MET A 1 -43.60 -62.40 17.52
N LEU A 2 -43.63 -62.27 16.19
CA LEU A 2 -42.70 -61.46 15.43
C LEU A 2 -43.38 -60.10 15.20
N SER A 3 -42.84 -59.03 15.76
CA SER A 3 -43.31 -57.67 15.51
C SER A 3 -42.80 -57.20 14.15
N GLU A 4 -43.71 -57.03 13.19
CA GLU A 4 -43.42 -56.39 11.91
C GLU A 4 -42.97 -54.95 12.14
N PHE A 5 -41.74 -54.64 11.75
CA PHE A 5 -41.18 -53.30 11.77
C PHE A 5 -41.79 -52.50 10.61
N VAL A 6 -42.83 -51.71 10.89
CA VAL A 6 -43.44 -50.82 9.91
C VAL A 6 -42.51 -49.62 9.68
N GLU A 7 -41.80 -49.63 8.55
CA GLU A 7 -40.98 -48.49 8.13
C GLU A 7 -41.83 -47.21 7.99
N PRO A 8 -41.42 -46.09 8.61
CA PRO A 8 -42.18 -44.85 8.55
C PRO A 8 -42.12 -44.23 7.14
N LYS A 9 -43.30 -44.05 6.53
CA LYS A 9 -43.54 -43.60 5.15
C LYS A 9 -42.91 -42.26 4.72
N TRP A 10 -42.35 -41.45 5.64
CA TRP A 10 -41.80 -40.12 5.32
C TRP A 10 -40.47 -40.17 4.54
N GLN A 11 -39.81 -41.33 4.45
CA GLN A 11 -38.60 -41.50 3.63
C GLN A 11 -38.87 -41.75 2.13
N ARG A 12 -40.13 -41.97 1.70
CA ARG A 12 -40.46 -42.20 0.29
C ARG A 12 -40.85 -40.90 -0.42
N ARG A 13 -39.84 -40.22 -0.99
CA ARG A 13 -39.81 -39.60 -2.34
C ARG A 13 -38.63 -38.62 -2.41
N ARG A 14 -37.44 -39.14 -2.76
CA ARG A 14 -36.28 -38.35 -3.19
C ARG A 14 -36.47 -37.90 -4.65
N GLY A 15 -37.29 -36.87 -4.84
CA GLY A 15 -37.27 -36.06 -6.06
C GLY A 15 -36.55 -34.75 -5.76
N ILE A 16 -35.73 -34.27 -6.69
CA ILE A 16 -35.08 -32.95 -6.58
C ILE A 16 -36.19 -31.90 -6.48
N ARG A 17 -36.48 -31.42 -5.27
CA ARG A 17 -37.47 -30.35 -5.08
C ARG A 17 -36.88 -29.08 -5.69
N LYS A 18 -37.70 -28.28 -6.37
CA LYS A 18 -37.29 -26.99 -6.97
C LYS A 18 -36.48 -26.10 -5.99
N ILE A 19 -36.80 -26.20 -4.70
CA ILE A 19 -36.09 -25.54 -3.59
C ILE A 19 -34.60 -25.92 -3.52
N HIS A 20 -34.25 -27.18 -3.74
CA HIS A 20 -32.85 -27.63 -3.74
C HIS A 20 -32.07 -27.06 -4.93
N VAL A 21 -32.73 -26.94 -6.08
CA VAL A 21 -32.13 -26.33 -7.28
C VAL A 21 -31.80 -24.86 -7.03
N VAL A 22 -32.74 -24.12 -6.42
CA VAL A 22 -32.53 -22.71 -6.04
C VAL A 22 -31.40 -22.56 -5.02
N ALA A 23 -31.35 -23.43 -4.00
CA ALA A 23 -30.29 -23.40 -3.01
C ALA A 23 -28.89 -23.65 -3.61
N VAL A 24 -28.77 -24.63 -4.52
CA VAL A 24 -27.52 -24.91 -5.24
C VAL A 24 -27.12 -23.74 -6.13
N LEU A 25 -28.05 -23.17 -6.88
CA LEU A 25 -27.79 -21.98 -7.72
C LEU A 25 -27.30 -20.80 -6.89
N SER A 26 -27.94 -20.51 -5.76
CA SER A 26 -27.50 -19.44 -4.85
C SER A 26 -26.10 -19.69 -4.32
N ALA A 27 -25.79 -20.94 -3.93
CA ALA A 27 -24.47 -21.29 -3.42
C ALA A 27 -23.37 -21.11 -4.50
N VAL A 28 -23.67 -21.50 -5.74
CA VAL A 28 -22.74 -21.34 -6.88
C VAL A 28 -22.51 -19.86 -7.19
N VAL A 29 -23.56 -19.03 -7.22
CA VAL A 29 -23.43 -17.58 -7.46
C VAL A 29 -22.61 -16.92 -6.35
N SER A 30 -22.88 -17.23 -5.08
CA SER A 30 -22.11 -16.70 -3.95
C SER A 30 -20.65 -17.13 -4.01
N ALA A 31 -20.37 -18.39 -4.33
CA ALA A 31 -18.99 -18.87 -4.50
C ALA A 31 -18.28 -18.16 -5.65
N GLY A 32 -18.97 -17.96 -6.79
CA GLY A 32 -18.43 -17.23 -7.94
C GLY A 32 -18.11 -15.76 -7.62
N ALA A 33 -18.98 -15.08 -6.88
CA ALA A 33 -18.74 -13.70 -6.44
C ALA A 33 -17.49 -13.60 -5.54
N VAL A 34 -17.32 -14.54 -4.61
CA VAL A 34 -16.15 -14.61 -3.74
C VAL A 34 -14.88 -14.84 -4.55
N VAL A 35 -14.89 -15.76 -5.52
CA VAL A 35 -13.74 -16.01 -6.40
C VAL A 35 -13.39 -14.78 -7.23
N LEU A 36 -14.38 -14.06 -7.78
CA LEU A 36 -14.14 -12.82 -8.53
C LEU A 36 -13.51 -11.74 -7.64
N MET A 37 -14.00 -11.56 -6.42
CA MET A 37 -13.39 -10.64 -5.47
C MET A 37 -11.94 -11.02 -5.17
N PHE A 38 -11.65 -12.30 -4.91
CA PHE A 38 -10.27 -12.75 -4.69
C PHE A 38 -9.34 -12.51 -5.89
N ASN A 39 -9.88 -12.61 -7.11
CA ASN A 39 -9.12 -12.36 -8.33
C ASN A 39 -8.84 -10.87 -8.55
N GLU A 40 -9.82 -10.02 -8.24
CA GLU A 40 -9.67 -8.56 -8.31
C GLU A 40 -8.72 -8.02 -7.22
N PHE A 41 -8.69 -8.67 -6.04
CA PHE A 41 -7.84 -8.27 -4.91
C PHE A 41 -6.46 -8.96 -4.85
N GLY A 42 -6.07 -9.74 -5.86
CA GLY A 42 -4.67 -10.10 -6.15
C GLY A 42 -3.86 -10.72 -5.00
N VAL A 43 -4.20 -11.95 -4.56
CA VAL A 43 -3.37 -12.71 -3.61
C VAL A 43 -2.22 -13.39 -4.36
N VAL A 44 -1.05 -12.74 -4.42
CA VAL A 44 0.21 -13.35 -4.87
C VAL A 44 0.71 -14.31 -3.78
N GLN A 45 0.60 -15.62 -4.02
CA GLN A 45 1.21 -16.65 -3.18
C GLN A 45 2.70 -16.80 -3.53
N GLY A 46 3.58 -16.60 -2.54
CA GLY A 46 4.98 -17.00 -2.60
C GLY A 46 5.31 -17.89 -1.38
N PRO A 47 6.08 -18.98 -1.55
CA PRO A 47 6.37 -19.91 -0.45
C PRO A 47 7.60 -19.45 0.35
N GLY A 48 7.47 -19.37 1.67
CA GLY A 48 8.59 -19.06 2.57
C GLY A 48 8.13 -18.88 4.01
N GLY A 49 8.29 -19.94 4.80
CA GLY A 49 7.75 -20.10 6.14
C GLY A 49 8.41 -19.19 7.19
N GLY A 50 7.58 -18.35 7.79
CA GLY A 50 7.84 -17.65 9.05
C GLY A 50 6.47 -17.31 9.59
N GLU A 51 6.18 -17.74 10.81
CA GLU A 51 4.85 -17.74 11.43
C GLU A 51 4.28 -16.31 11.49
N ARG A 52 3.36 -15.99 10.56
CA ARG A 52 2.68 -14.70 10.45
C ARG A 52 1.36 -14.80 11.21
N GLN A 53 1.23 -14.09 12.33
CA GLN A 53 -0.07 -13.89 12.96
C GLN A 53 -0.92 -12.96 12.09
N LEU A 54 -1.68 -13.57 11.18
CA LEU A 54 -2.69 -12.94 10.34
C LEU A 54 -4.04 -13.05 11.07
N ILE A 55 -4.45 -12.01 11.79
CA ILE A 55 -5.85 -11.84 12.17
C ILE A 55 -6.49 -11.01 11.05
N ALA A 56 -7.28 -11.67 10.19
CA ALA A 56 -7.99 -11.06 9.06
C ALA A 56 -7.10 -10.25 8.09
N THR A 57 -6.16 -10.93 7.40
CA THR A 57 -5.46 -10.49 6.16
C THR A 57 -4.85 -9.08 6.08
N VAL A 58 -4.89 -8.31 7.16
CA VAL A 58 -4.32 -6.98 7.26
C VAL A 58 -3.20 -7.10 8.27
N ASP A 59 -1.97 -7.08 7.76
CA ASP A 59 -0.81 -6.88 8.61
C ASP A 59 -0.98 -5.51 9.30
N LEU A 60 -1.31 -5.52 10.59
CA LEU A 60 -1.51 -4.32 11.40
C LEU A 60 -0.24 -3.44 11.45
N ARG A 61 0.93 -3.95 11.03
CA ARG A 61 2.16 -3.16 10.88
C ARG A 61 2.13 -2.24 9.66
N LEU A 62 1.27 -2.50 8.67
CA LEU A 62 1.04 -1.63 7.50
C LEU A 62 0.65 -0.20 7.90
N GLY A 63 0.12 -0.02 9.12
CA GLY A 63 -0.28 1.26 9.70
C GLY A 63 0.74 1.91 10.63
N THR A 64 1.99 1.44 10.72
CA THR A 64 2.99 2.04 11.64
C THR A 64 3.90 3.06 10.93
N PRO A 65 4.11 4.26 11.50
CA PRO A 65 5.03 5.26 10.94
C PRO A 65 6.48 4.76 10.79
N ALA A 66 6.95 3.91 11.72
CA ALA A 66 8.30 3.34 11.66
C ALA A 66 8.50 2.48 10.40
N LEU A 67 7.53 1.62 10.07
CA LEU A 67 7.60 0.80 8.87
C LEU A 67 7.43 1.64 7.59
N ALA A 68 6.61 2.69 7.63
CA ALA A 68 6.50 3.64 6.53
C ALA A 68 7.85 4.35 6.26
N PHE A 69 8.55 4.74 7.32
CA PHE A 69 9.89 5.32 7.24
C PHE A 69 10.92 4.35 6.65
N GLU A 70 10.98 3.10 7.13
CA GLU A 70 11.86 2.06 6.60
C GLU A 70 11.58 1.78 5.10
N ARG A 71 10.31 1.73 4.71
CA ARG A 71 9.91 1.63 3.29
C ARG A 71 10.36 2.84 2.48
N GLY A 72 10.26 4.03 3.06
CA GLY A 72 10.79 5.26 2.47
C GLY A 72 12.27 5.14 2.17
N GLN A 73 13.07 4.68 3.15
CA GLN A 73 14.50 4.46 2.98
C GLN A 73 14.81 3.39 1.92
N ALA A 74 14.14 2.24 1.98
CA ALA A 74 14.34 1.15 1.03
C ALA A 74 14.04 1.61 -0.40
N ARG A 75 12.96 2.37 -0.58
CA ARG A 75 12.61 2.93 -1.88
C ARG A 75 13.62 3.96 -2.36
N ALA A 76 14.13 4.81 -1.46
CA ALA A 76 15.17 5.77 -1.82
C ALA A 76 16.44 5.08 -2.30
N ARG A 77 16.88 4.00 -1.63
CA ARG A 77 18.04 3.21 -2.07
C ARG A 77 17.83 2.62 -3.47
N ALA A 78 16.65 2.04 -3.74
CA ALA A 78 16.33 1.51 -5.06
C ALA A 78 16.31 2.59 -6.15
N ASP A 79 15.77 3.79 -5.86
CA ASP A 79 15.79 4.90 -6.79
C ASP A 79 17.24 5.40 -7.03
N LEU A 80 18.10 5.41 -6.01
CA LEU A 80 19.52 5.74 -6.15
C LEU A 80 20.29 4.73 -7.00
N GLU A 81 20.02 3.44 -6.84
CA GLU A 81 20.56 2.37 -7.68
C GLU A 81 20.14 2.55 -9.15
N ALA A 82 18.92 3.04 -9.38
CA ALA A 82 18.44 3.43 -10.71
C ALA A 82 19.01 4.76 -11.22
N GLY A 83 19.91 5.42 -10.47
CA GLY A 83 20.51 6.70 -10.83
C GLY A 83 19.57 7.90 -10.69
N LEU A 84 18.43 7.74 -10.03
CA LEU A 84 17.42 8.78 -9.86
C LEU A 84 17.67 9.57 -8.58
N LEU A 85 17.70 10.90 -8.69
CA LEU A 85 17.83 11.80 -7.55
C LEU A 85 16.53 12.58 -7.38
N LYS A 86 15.69 12.12 -6.45
CA LYS A 86 14.35 12.67 -6.24
C LYS A 86 14.16 13.08 -4.79
N LEU A 87 13.33 14.08 -4.55
CA LEU A 87 12.87 14.49 -3.22
C LEU A 87 11.35 14.44 -3.20
N GLN A 88 10.78 13.99 -2.08
CA GLN A 88 9.35 13.89 -1.90
C GLN A 88 8.83 15.04 -1.05
N ARG A 89 7.79 15.70 -1.56
CA ARG A 89 7.05 16.73 -0.85
C ARG A 89 5.68 16.20 -0.50
N VAL A 90 5.27 16.35 0.75
CA VAL A 90 3.93 16.01 1.24
C VAL A 90 3.18 17.29 1.55
N GLY A 91 1.91 17.37 1.13
CA GLY A 91 1.03 18.49 1.45
C GLY A 91 0.42 19.13 0.21
N PRO A 92 -0.01 20.40 0.31
CA PRO A 92 -0.71 21.06 -0.78
C PRO A 92 0.17 21.17 -2.04
N PRO A 93 -0.44 21.30 -3.22
CA PRO A 93 0.28 21.49 -4.47
C PRO A 93 1.26 22.66 -4.37
N PRO A 94 2.44 22.56 -5.01
CA PRO A 94 3.40 23.66 -5.01
C PRO A 94 2.84 24.90 -5.69
N SER A 95 3.19 26.05 -5.12
CA SER A 95 2.98 27.35 -5.78
C SER A 95 3.80 27.46 -7.07
N LYS A 96 3.42 28.37 -7.98
CA LYS A 96 4.19 28.61 -9.23
C LYS A 96 5.65 28.95 -8.97
N ALA A 97 5.93 29.72 -7.91
CA ALA A 97 7.29 30.09 -7.52
C ALA A 97 8.12 28.87 -7.09
N GLU A 98 7.50 27.94 -6.38
CA GLU A 98 8.13 26.68 -5.98
C GLU A 98 8.38 25.77 -7.18
N THR A 99 7.41 25.62 -8.08
CA THR A 99 7.60 24.84 -9.31
C THR A 99 8.74 25.40 -10.17
N ALA A 100 8.83 26.72 -10.32
CA ALA A 100 9.94 27.37 -11.04
C ALA A 100 11.29 27.15 -10.34
N ARG A 101 11.32 27.13 -9.01
CA ARG A 101 12.52 26.77 -8.23
C ARG A 101 12.88 25.30 -8.44
N ASP A 102 11.92 24.39 -8.34
CA ASP A 102 12.13 22.95 -8.48
C ASP A 102 12.65 22.64 -9.90
N ALA A 103 12.14 23.33 -10.93
CA ALA A 103 12.67 23.24 -12.30
C ALA A 103 14.14 23.70 -12.40
N ARG A 104 14.51 24.82 -11.76
CA ARG A 104 15.89 25.29 -11.70
C ARG A 104 16.81 24.30 -10.99
N MET A 105 16.34 23.66 -9.92
CA MET A 105 17.10 22.64 -9.20
C MET A 105 17.29 21.38 -10.03
N LYS A 106 16.25 20.94 -10.75
CA LYS A 106 16.35 19.83 -11.71
C LYS A 106 17.36 20.12 -12.81
N GLN A 107 17.36 21.33 -13.37
CA GLN A 107 18.30 21.73 -14.40
C GLN A 107 19.75 21.80 -13.89
N ARG A 108 19.96 22.31 -12.67
CA ARG A 108 21.31 22.58 -12.14
C ARG A 108 21.96 21.36 -11.45
N TYR A 109 21.15 20.54 -10.79
CA TYR A 109 21.65 19.44 -9.94
C TYR A 109 21.01 18.08 -10.28
N GLY A 110 20.10 18.01 -11.25
CA GLY A 110 19.38 16.77 -11.58
C GLY A 110 18.40 16.32 -10.50
N VAL A 111 18.12 17.16 -9.49
CA VAL A 111 17.21 16.85 -8.37
C VAL A 111 15.76 17.14 -8.78
N GLU A 112 14.94 16.10 -8.80
CA GLU A 112 13.51 16.20 -9.12
C GLU A 112 12.64 16.19 -7.87
N TRP A 113 11.71 17.15 -7.76
CA TRP A 113 10.71 17.17 -6.68
C TRP A 113 9.44 16.46 -7.12
N VAL A 114 9.03 15.47 -6.35
CA VAL A 114 7.77 14.74 -6.53
C VAL A 114 6.81 15.14 -5.42
N SER A 115 5.69 15.75 -5.79
CA SER A 115 4.64 16.11 -4.85
C SER A 115 3.67 14.95 -4.67
N ARG A 116 3.40 14.57 -3.42
CA ARG A 116 2.33 13.65 -3.04
C ARG A 116 1.18 14.44 -2.42
N SER A 117 -0.03 14.05 -2.78
CA SER A 117 -1.27 14.82 -2.57
C SER A 117 -1.60 15.15 -1.11
N ASP A 118 -2.60 16.03 -0.97
CA ASP A 118 -3.13 16.61 0.26
C ASP A 118 -3.78 15.61 1.23
N GLN A 119 -4.13 14.40 0.78
CA GLN A 119 -4.58 13.30 1.63
C GLN A 119 -3.41 12.67 2.40
N ALA A 120 -2.73 13.50 3.19
CA ALA A 120 -1.65 13.09 4.06
C ALA A 120 -2.20 12.23 5.20
N THR A 121 -2.15 10.92 5.03
CA THR A 121 -2.23 10.01 6.18
C THR A 121 -0.99 10.22 7.06
N PRO A 122 -1.02 9.91 8.36
CA PRO A 122 0.18 9.98 9.23
C PRO A 122 1.38 9.18 8.71
N LEU A 123 1.16 8.22 7.81
CA LEU A 123 2.20 7.40 7.17
C LEU A 123 2.91 8.15 6.05
N THR A 124 2.25 9.10 5.39
CA THR A 124 2.80 9.82 4.24
C THR A 124 4.00 10.70 4.64
N PRO A 125 3.94 11.51 5.73
CA PRO A 125 5.10 12.23 6.23
C PRO A 125 6.24 11.29 6.66
N ALA A 126 5.94 10.22 7.41
CA ALA A 126 6.97 9.29 7.89
C ALA A 126 7.70 8.60 6.73
N PHE A 127 6.97 8.21 5.67
CA PHE A 127 7.57 7.70 4.44
C PHE A 127 8.46 8.74 3.77
N ALA A 128 7.97 9.98 3.61
CA ALA A 128 8.73 11.05 2.96
C ALA A 128 9.98 11.41 3.76
N ASP A 129 9.92 11.43 5.09
CA ASP A 129 11.07 11.67 5.97
C ASP A 129 12.15 10.59 5.79
N GLY A 130 11.76 9.31 5.75
CA GLY A 130 12.67 8.20 5.50
C GLY A 130 13.31 8.26 4.12
N TYR A 131 12.52 8.58 3.11
CA TYR A 131 12.99 8.72 1.73
C TYR A 131 13.95 9.91 1.57
N ASN A 132 13.54 11.09 2.03
CA ASN A 132 14.31 12.33 1.92
C ASN A 132 15.58 12.28 2.75
N GLY A 133 15.61 11.55 3.87
CA GLY A 133 16.81 11.37 4.68
C GLY A 133 17.96 10.70 3.90
N VAL A 134 17.65 9.63 3.16
CA VAL A 134 18.63 8.92 2.31
C VAL A 134 19.03 9.79 1.12
N MET A 135 18.05 10.40 0.44
CA MET A 135 18.31 11.26 -0.72
C MET A 135 19.13 12.49 -0.36
N ARG A 136 18.90 13.10 0.81
CA ARG A 136 19.72 14.21 1.32
C ARG A 136 21.18 13.82 1.47
N ALA A 137 21.45 12.67 2.11
CA ALA A 137 22.82 12.21 2.32
C ALA A 137 23.54 12.03 0.97
N GLU A 138 22.82 11.53 -0.04
CA GLU A 138 23.37 11.40 -1.38
C GLU A 138 23.57 12.75 -2.09
N ILE A 139 22.62 13.69 -1.96
CA ILE A 139 22.75 15.05 -2.51
C ILE A 139 23.94 15.76 -1.88
N GLU A 140 24.12 15.64 -0.55
CA GLU A 140 25.26 16.20 0.17
C GLU A 140 26.57 15.59 -0.33
N ARG A 141 26.60 14.27 -0.55
CA ARG A 141 27.77 13.58 -1.10
C ARG A 141 28.13 14.03 -2.52
N ARG A 142 27.13 14.29 -3.39
CA ARG A 142 27.34 14.66 -4.81
C ARG A 142 27.56 16.16 -5.04
N HIS A 143 26.87 17.00 -4.30
CA HIS A 143 26.76 18.44 -4.57
C HIS A 143 27.20 19.32 -3.39
N GLY A 144 27.56 18.71 -2.27
CA GLY A 144 28.01 19.40 -1.06
C GLY A 144 26.86 19.79 -0.13
N LYS A 145 27.24 20.01 1.13
CA LYS A 145 26.33 20.29 2.25
C LYS A 145 25.47 21.54 2.04
N ALA A 146 26.04 22.60 1.46
CA ALA A 146 25.31 23.84 1.19
C ALA A 146 24.12 23.64 0.23
N VAL A 147 24.25 22.74 -0.75
CA VAL A 147 23.17 22.42 -1.69
C VAL A 147 22.10 21.58 -0.99
N ALA A 148 22.51 20.59 -0.20
CA ALA A 148 21.59 19.75 0.57
C ALA A 148 20.76 20.58 1.58
N GLU A 149 21.40 21.52 2.29
CA GLU A 149 20.73 22.43 3.22
C GLU A 149 19.83 23.43 2.49
N GLY A 150 20.28 24.01 1.39
CA GLY A 150 19.49 24.95 0.58
C GLY A 150 18.23 24.34 -0.03
N LEU A 151 18.21 23.01 -0.23
CA LEU A 151 17.02 22.29 -0.69
C LEU A 151 15.99 22.06 0.43
N LEU A 152 16.40 22.07 1.70
CA LEU A 152 15.57 21.68 2.85
C LEU A 152 15.26 22.81 3.83
N GLY A 153 16.07 23.87 3.86
CA GLY A 153 15.84 25.06 4.68
C GLY A 153 14.48 25.73 4.41
N PHE A 154 13.84 25.40 3.28
CA PHE A 154 12.50 25.87 2.92
C PHE A 154 11.34 24.95 3.35
N GLU A 155 11.61 23.69 3.76
CA GLU A 155 10.58 22.85 4.39
C GLU A 155 10.35 23.26 5.85
N ASN A 156 11.40 23.69 6.56
CA ASN A 156 11.28 24.20 7.94
C ASN A 156 10.49 25.52 8.03
N THR A 157 10.47 26.34 6.98
CA THR A 157 9.66 27.57 6.94
C THR A 157 8.15 27.29 6.92
N ARG A 158 7.72 26.05 6.63
CA ARG A 158 6.30 25.62 6.70
C ARG A 158 5.89 25.04 8.06
N LYS A 159 6.84 24.77 8.97
CA LYS A 159 6.56 24.24 10.32
C LYS A 159 6.41 25.33 11.39
N GLN A 160 6.53 26.61 11.04
CA GLN A 160 6.14 27.70 11.93
C GLN A 160 4.66 28.05 11.68
N PRO A 161 3.77 27.88 12.67
CA PRO A 161 2.39 28.36 12.59
C PRO A 161 2.32 29.90 12.53
#